data_AF-A0A963WNT2-F1
#
_entry.id   AF-A0A963WNT2-F1
#
_cell.length_a   1.000
_cell.length_b   1.000
_cell.length_c   1.000
_cell.angle_alpha   90.00
_cell.angle_beta   90.00
_cell.angle_gamma   90.00
#
_symmetry.space_group_name_H-M   'P 1'
#
loop_
_entity.id
_entity.type
_entity.pdbx_description
1 polymer ?
#
loop_
_entity_poly.entity_id
_entity_poly.type
_entity_poly.pdbx_seq_one_letter_code
_entity_poly.pdbx_strand_id
1 'polypeptide(L)' 'MGDVVNLRMARKARKRTQRATAATENRAIHGRTKSDRNRQQLEQRRDAALLDGAKLDRRETD' A
#
# COMPACT_ATOMS: atom_id res chain seq x y z
N MET A 1 18.35 -34.11 -11.30
CA MET A 1 18.86 -33.39 -10.11
C MET A 1 17.90 -32.22 -9.87
N GLY A 2 17.19 -32.21 -8.75
CA GLY A 2 16.20 -31.17 -8.47
C GLY A 2 16.75 -30.13 -7.51
N ASP A 3 16.56 -28.85 -7.82
CA ASP A 3 16.98 -27.76 -6.95
C ASP A 3 16.11 -27.71 -5.68
N VAL A 4 16.71 -28.01 -4.54
CA VAL A 4 16.04 -27.91 -3.24
C VAL A 4 16.12 -26.47 -2.75
N VAL A 5 15.02 -25.72 -2.87
CA VAL A 5 14.95 -24.34 -2.38
C VAL A 5 14.59 -24.30 -0.90
N ASN A 6 15.42 -23.63 -0.10
CA ASN A 6 15.15 -23.42 1.32
C ASN A 6 14.09 -22.32 1.54
N LEU A 7 12.83 -22.73 1.73
CA LEU A 7 11.71 -21.81 1.95
C LEU A 7 11.86 -20.97 3.23
N ARG A 8 12.56 -21.44 4.26
CA ARG A 8 12.81 -20.66 5.49
C ARG A 8 13.64 -19.41 5.17
N MET A 9 14.70 -19.57 4.39
CA MET A 9 15.55 -18.45 3.97
C MET A 9 14.82 -17.49 3.04
N ALA A 10 14.04 -18.03 2.10
CA ALA A 10 13.21 -17.22 1.20
C ALA A 10 12.19 -16.35 1.97
N ARG A 11 11.47 -16.94 2.94
CA ARG A 11 10.53 -16.19 3.80
C ARG A 11 11.24 -15.13 4.65
N LYS A 12 12.43 -15.44 5.19
CA LYS A 12 13.24 -14.48 5.96
C LYS A 12 13.66 -13.29 5.10
N ALA A 13 14.09 -13.54 3.86
CA ALA A 13 14.44 -12.50 2.91
C ALA A 13 13.24 -11.59 2.61
N ARG A 14 12.07 -12.18 2.29
CA ARG A 14 10.82 -11.43 2.08
C ARG A 14 10.43 -10.58 3.30
N LYS A 15 10.53 -11.13 4.51
CA LYS A 15 10.23 -10.38 5.73
C LYS A 15 11.20 -9.21 5.94
N ARG A 16 12.47 -9.38 5.57
CA ARG A 16 13.47 -8.31 5.66
C ARG A 16 13.18 -7.20 4.66
N THR A 17 12.83 -7.52 3.41
CA THR A 17 12.49 -6.51 2.41
C THR A 17 11.23 -5.73 2.80
N GLN A 18 10.18 -6.43 3.25
CA GLN A 18 8.95 -5.79 3.76
C GLN A 18 9.21 -4.83 4.93
N ARG A 19 10.11 -5.21 5.85
CA ARG A 19 10.50 -4.32 6.96
C ARG A 19 11.27 -3.09 6.47
N ALA A 20 12.13 -3.26 5.47
CA ALA A 20 12.89 -2.15 4.89
C ALA A 20 11.96 -1.15 4.18
N THR A 21 10.99 -1.63 3.39
CA THR A 21 10.00 -0.77 2.72
C THR A 21 9.12 -0.02 3.71
N ALA A 22 8.61 -0.72 4.74
CA ALA A 22 7.82 -0.08 5.79
C ALA A 22 8.66 0.97 6.55
N ALA A 23 9.95 0.71 6.79
CA ALA A 23 10.84 1.68 7.44
C ALA A 23 11.08 2.92 6.57
N THR A 24 11.21 2.78 5.25
CA THR A 24 11.35 3.93 4.34
C THR A 24 10.08 4.76 4.29
N GLU A 25 8.91 4.13 4.24
CA GLU A 25 7.62 4.80 4.27
C GLU A 25 7.43 5.55 5.59
N ASN A 26 7.70 4.89 6.72
CA ASN A 26 7.61 5.50 8.04
C ASN A 26 8.54 6.69 8.20
N ARG A 27 9.77 6.63 7.67
CA ARG A 27 10.69 7.78 7.65
C ARG A 27 10.14 8.94 6.82
N ALA A 28 9.53 8.68 5.68
CA ALA A 28 8.95 9.72 4.81
C ALA A 28 7.72 10.42 5.43
N ILE A 29 6.98 9.73 6.31
CA ILE A 29 5.81 10.30 7.00
C ILE A 29 6.13 10.80 8.42
N HIS A 30 7.32 10.50 8.95
CA HIS A 30 7.72 10.93 10.29
C HIS A 30 7.81 12.45 10.37
N GLY A 31 7.39 13.04 11.49
CA GLY A 31 7.40 14.48 11.69
C GLY A 31 6.19 15.24 11.12
N ARG A 32 5.25 14.55 10.44
CA ARG A 32 4.01 15.19 9.99
C ARG A 32 3.14 15.60 11.18
N THR A 33 2.57 16.79 11.11
CA THR A 33 1.65 17.30 12.13
C THR A 33 0.30 16.59 12.08
N LYS A 34 -0.53 16.77 13.12
CA LYS A 34 -1.90 16.22 13.14
C LYS A 34 -2.79 16.85 12.05
N SER A 35 -2.63 18.15 11.79
CA SER A 35 -3.38 18.86 10.74
C SER A 35 -3.02 18.34 9.35
N ASP A 36 -1.75 18.08 9.07
CA ASP A 36 -1.33 17.53 7.77
C ASP A 36 -1.89 16.13 7.51
N ARG A 37 -1.90 15.28 8.54
CA ARG A 37 -2.53 13.95 8.44
C ARG A 37 -4.02 14.06 8.17
N ASN A 38 -4.73 14.95 8.86
CA ASN A 38 -6.17 15.13 8.69
C ASN A 38 -6.51 15.69 7.29
N ARG A 39 -5.72 16.65 6.79
CA ARG A 39 -5.88 17.19 5.44
C ARG A 39 -5.70 16.10 4.39
N GLN A 40 -4.63 15.30 4.49
CA GLN A 40 -4.38 14.21 3.57
C GLN A 40 -5.49 13.15 3.60
N GLN A 41 -6.02 12.81 4.79
CA GLN A 41 -7.17 11.90 4.90
C GLN A 41 -8.44 12.46 4.28
N LEU A 42 -8.69 13.76 4.41
CA LEU A 42 -9.84 14.41 3.80
C LEU A 42 -9.72 14.41 2.27
N GLU A 43 -8.53 14.74 1.74
CA GLU A 43 -8.23 14.67 0.31
C GLU A 43 -8.46 13.25 -0.23
N GLN A 44 -7.88 12.22 0.41
CA GLN A 44 -8.08 10.82 0.02
C GLN A 44 -9.55 10.40 0.02
N ARG A 45 -10.35 10.85 0.99
CA ARG A 45 -11.79 10.56 1.03
C ARG A 45 -12.55 11.24 -0.10
N ARG A 46 -12.20 12.49 -0.43
CA ARG A 46 -12.80 13.21 -1.55
C ARG A 46 -12.48 12.52 -2.87
N ASP A 47 -11.23 12.12 -3.06
CA ASP A 47 -10.79 11.41 -4.26
C ASP A 47 -11.50 10.05 -4.38
N ALA A 48 -11.59 9.29 -3.28
CA ALA A 48 -12.30 8.02 -3.26
C ALA A 48 -13.80 8.20 -3.60
N ALA A 49 -14.45 9.21 -3.02
CA ALA A 49 -15.86 9.52 -3.32
C ALA A 49 -16.07 9.97 -4.77
N LEU A 50 -15.12 10.74 -5.33
CA LEU A 50 -15.15 11.14 -6.73
C LEU A 50 -15.02 9.92 -7.65
N LEU A 51 -14.07 9.02 -7.36
CA LEU A 51 -13.87 7.79 -8.13
C LEU A 51 -15.08 6.86 -8.06
N ASP A 52 -15.69 6.73 -6.88
CA ASP A 52 -16.89 5.93 -6.68
C ASP A 52 -18.09 6.52 -7.43
N GLY A 53 -18.31 7.84 -7.33
CA GLY A 53 -19.36 8.52 -8.08
C GLY A 53 -19.14 8.54 -9.59
N ALA A 54 -17.89 8.49 -10.05
CA ALA A 54 -17.53 8.39 -11.47
C ALA A 54 -17.45 6.94 -11.97
N LYS A 55 -17.73 5.95 -11.11
CA LYS A 55 -17.71 4.55 -11.49
C LYS A 55 -18.84 4.29 -12.48
N LEU A 56 -18.46 4.13 -13.74
CA LEU A 56 -19.32 3.54 -14.74
C LEU A 56 -19.28 2.04 -14.49
N ASP A 57 -20.39 1.47 -14.02
CA ASP A 57 -20.58 0.02 -14.08
C ASP A 57 -20.55 -0.34 -15.57
N ARG A 58 -19.37 -0.81 -16.01
CA ARG A 58 -19.22 -1.46 -17.31
C ARG A 58 -20.28 -2.55 -17.28
N ARG A 59 -21.36 -2.38 -18.06
CA ARG A 59 -22.32 -3.43 -18.38
C ARG A 59 -21.50 -4.70 -18.56
N GLU A 60 -21.63 -5.58 -17.58
CA GLU A 60 -21.08 -6.91 -17.66
C GLU A 60 -21.65 -7.45 -18.97
N THR A 61 -20.74 -7.73 -19.90
CA THR A 61 -21.02 -8.15 -21.26
C THR A 61 -22.04 -9.29 -21.24
N ASP A 62 -23.16 -9.07 -21.96
CA ASP A 62 -24.01 -10.12 -22.55
C ASP A 62 -23.16 -11.18 -23.27
#